data_AF-A0A1J4JBA4-F1
#
_entry.id   AF-A0A1J4JBA4-F1
#
_cell.length_a   1.000
_cell.length_b   1.000
_cell.length_c   1.000
_cell.angle_alpha   90.00
_cell.angle_beta   90.00
_cell.angle_gamma   90.00
#
_symmetry.space_group_name_H-M   'P 1'
#
loop_
_entity.id
_entity.type
_entity.pdbx_description
1 polymer ?
#
loop_
_entity_poly.entity_id
_entity_poly.type
_entity_poly.pdbx_seq_one_letter_code
_entity_poly.pdbx_strand_id
1 'polypeptide(L)'
;MIWLYVHIVLFAIIVLIFYAYMSSMFSKISFSRGDPFQELKIAYISIKGDYRKAWMDGPFYDLLDLFDKRSYGKPARELPSIAIFYDDPSTVPSKDLRCIIGVVMHDDWKPKKMDDCLKFGTVNHMDDTIQCRLPDRSMMSVGNAVKRVFPALKKFHEATEISKNQFTALAEVYNFEKDKILFVEGTRQFGGLLSEPPKTFDY
;
A
#
# COMPACT_ATOMS: atom_id res chain seq x y z
N MET A 1 24.62 33.52 -27.29
CA MET A 1 24.80 32.06 -27.19
C MET A 1 25.12 31.59 -25.77
N ILE A 2 26.13 32.13 -25.07
CA ILE A 2 26.48 31.71 -23.69
C ILE A 2 25.29 31.78 -22.72
N TRP A 3 24.53 32.89 -22.73
CA TRP A 3 23.34 33.03 -21.90
C TRP A 3 22.28 31.96 -22.18
N LEU A 4 22.08 31.56 -23.44
CA LEU A 4 21.14 30.49 -23.77
C LEU A 4 21.55 29.16 -23.10
N TYR A 5 22.83 28.81 -23.16
CA TYR A 5 23.35 27.61 -22.47
C TYR A 5 23.17 27.69 -20.96
N VAL A 6 23.42 28.85 -20.35
CA VAL A 6 23.21 29.06 -18.91
C VAL A 6 21.73 28.85 -18.54
N HIS A 7 20.79 29.38 -19.31
CA HIS A 7 19.35 29.20 -19.06
C HIS A 7 18.93 27.73 -19.24
N ILE A 8 19.45 27.03 -20.25
CA ILE A 8 19.17 25.59 -20.46
C ILE A 8 19.68 24.76 -19.29
N VAL A 9 20.90 25.02 -18.82
CA VAL A 9 21.49 24.30 -17.68
C VAL A 9 20.69 24.59 -16.41
N LEU A 10 20.33 25.85 -16.15
CA LEU A 10 19.52 26.21 -14.99
C LEU A 10 18.14 25.53 -15.02
N PHE A 11 17.49 25.53 -16.18
CA PHE A 11 16.20 24.85 -16.37
C PHE A 11 16.32 23.35 -16.13
N ALA A 12 17.36 22.70 -16.65
CA ALA A 12 17.62 21.28 -16.41
C ALA A 12 17.81 20.97 -14.92
N ILE A 13 18.54 21.81 -14.18
CA ILE A 13 18.72 21.66 -12.73
C ILE A 13 17.37 21.76 -12.00
N ILE A 14 16.53 22.74 -12.35
CA ILE A 14 15.20 22.89 -11.74
C ILE A 14 14.34 21.66 -11.99
N VAL A 15 14.32 21.14 -13.22
CA VAL A 15 13.58 19.92 -13.58
C VAL A 15 14.09 18.72 -12.78
N LEU A 16 15.41 18.56 -12.62
CA LEU A 16 15.99 17.47 -11.82
C LEU A 16 15.64 17.57 -10.34
N ILE A 17 15.69 18.78 -9.76
CA ILE A 17 15.29 19.02 -8.37
C ILE A 17 13.80 18.70 -8.19
N PHE A 18 12.95 19.16 -9.11
CA PHE A 18 11.52 18.88 -9.07
C PHE A 18 11.24 17.38 -9.19
N TYR A 19 11.92 16.69 -10.11
CA TYR A 19 11.82 15.23 -10.25
C TYR A 19 12.26 14.49 -8.98
N ALA A 20 13.41 14.86 -8.39
CA ALA A 20 13.90 14.28 -7.16
C ALA A 20 12.92 14.47 -5.99
N TYR A 21 12.27 15.64 -5.94
CA TYR A 21 11.24 15.94 -4.95
C TYR A 21 9.97 15.12 -5.18
N MET A 22 9.41 15.12 -6.39
CA MET A 22 8.14 14.42 -6.71
C MET A 22 8.25 12.90 -6.60
N SER A 23 9.44 12.35 -6.81
CA SER A 23 9.71 10.91 -6.76
C SER A 23 10.05 10.41 -5.35
N SER A 24 10.21 11.29 -4.35
CA SER A 24 10.60 10.94 -2.98
C SER A 24 11.86 10.06 -2.87
N MET A 25 12.74 10.10 -3.88
CA MET A 25 13.84 9.13 -4.00
C MET A 25 14.88 9.24 -2.87
N PHE A 26 15.02 10.43 -2.28
CA PHE A 26 15.96 10.70 -1.19
C PHE A 26 15.32 10.66 0.20
N SER A 27 14.02 10.33 0.29
CA SER A 27 13.35 10.19 1.58
C SER A 27 13.99 9.09 2.41
N LYS A 28 14.31 9.38 3.67
CA LYS A 28 14.90 8.40 4.60
C LYS A 28 13.86 7.33 4.94
N ILE A 29 14.26 6.07 4.81
CA ILE A 29 13.48 4.94 5.32
C ILE A 29 13.87 4.74 6.77
N SER A 30 12.87 4.79 7.65
CA SER A 30 13.01 4.49 9.07
C SER A 30 11.86 3.58 9.46
N PHE A 31 12.18 2.48 10.11
CA PHE A 31 11.19 1.60 10.71
C PHE A 31 11.04 1.95 12.18
N SER A 32 9.80 2.07 12.62
CA SER A 32 9.43 2.07 14.03
C SER A 32 8.88 0.70 14.38
N ARG A 33 9.15 0.21 15.59
CA ARG A 33 8.60 -1.05 16.12
C ARG A 33 7.96 -0.79 17.48
N GLY A 34 6.87 -1.50 17.78
CA GLY A 34 6.18 -1.40 19.06
C GLY A 34 5.07 -0.36 19.07
N ASP A 35 4.83 0.30 17.95
CA ASP A 35 3.68 1.18 17.80
C ASP A 35 2.42 0.34 17.57
N PRO A 36 1.32 0.62 18.27
CA PRO A 36 0.05 -0.02 17.98
C PRO A 36 -0.49 0.45 16.62
N PHE A 37 -1.32 -0.38 16.01
CA PHE A 37 -2.06 -0.06 14.80
C PHE A 37 -3.54 -0.35 15.01
N GLN A 38 -4.36 0.66 14.73
CA GLN A 38 -5.78 0.60 14.98
C GLN A 38 -6.51 -0.39 14.06
N GLU A 39 -7.65 -0.88 14.51
CA GLU A 39 -8.54 -1.67 13.68
C GLU A 39 -9.04 -0.88 12.46
N LEU A 40 -9.03 -1.51 11.28
CA LEU A 40 -9.59 -0.96 10.05
C LEU A 40 -10.62 -1.93 9.46
N LYS A 41 -11.85 -1.45 9.26
CA LYS A 41 -12.85 -2.13 8.42
C LYS A 41 -12.59 -1.78 6.97
N ILE A 42 -12.57 -2.78 6.10
CA ILE A 42 -12.22 -2.60 4.70
C ILE A 42 -13.23 -3.31 3.79
N ALA A 43 -13.59 -2.69 2.68
CA ALA A 43 -14.15 -3.41 1.54
C ALA A 43 -13.03 -3.64 0.53
N TYR A 44 -12.93 -4.85 0.01
CA TYR A 44 -11.77 -5.26 -0.78
C TYR A 44 -12.14 -6.25 -1.87
N ILE A 45 -11.27 -6.32 -2.86
CA ILE A 45 -11.20 -7.40 -3.86
C ILE A 45 -9.94 -8.21 -3.61
N SER A 46 -10.02 -9.51 -3.87
CA SER A 46 -8.91 -10.46 -3.69
C SER A 46 -8.36 -10.89 -5.04
N ILE A 47 -7.08 -10.63 -5.28
CA ILE A 47 -6.44 -10.76 -6.59
C ILE A 47 -5.33 -11.80 -6.50
N LYS A 48 -5.28 -12.71 -7.48
CA LYS A 48 -4.16 -13.60 -7.72
C LYS A 48 -3.45 -13.22 -9.02
N GLY A 49 -2.17 -12.91 -8.95
CA GLY A 49 -1.35 -12.50 -10.09
C GLY A 49 -0.41 -11.35 -9.75
N ASP A 50 0.22 -10.80 -10.77
CA ASP A 50 1.24 -9.77 -10.62
C ASP A 50 0.72 -8.52 -9.88
N TYR A 51 1.37 -8.16 -8.77
CA TYR A 51 1.01 -7.00 -7.96
C TYR A 51 0.97 -5.68 -8.75
N ARG A 52 1.77 -5.53 -9.81
CA ARG A 52 1.72 -4.31 -10.64
C ARG A 52 0.38 -4.19 -11.35
N LYS A 53 -0.18 -5.31 -11.83
CA LYS A 53 -1.46 -5.32 -12.53
C LYS A 53 -2.61 -4.97 -11.61
N ALA A 54 -2.53 -5.39 -10.35
CA ALA A 54 -3.52 -5.08 -9.34
C ALA A 54 -3.72 -3.55 -9.17
N TRP A 55 -2.64 -2.77 -9.29
CA TRP A 55 -2.66 -1.30 -9.20
C TRP A 55 -2.80 -0.57 -10.54
N MET A 56 -2.15 -1.05 -11.60
CA MET A 56 -2.03 -0.32 -12.87
C MET A 56 -3.03 -0.75 -13.94
N ASP A 57 -3.52 -1.99 -13.90
CA ASP A 57 -4.26 -2.61 -15.02
C ASP A 57 -5.78 -2.68 -14.77
N GLY A 58 -6.32 -1.93 -13.80
CA GLY A 58 -7.77 -1.79 -13.64
C GLY A 58 -8.36 -2.15 -12.28
N PRO A 59 -7.98 -3.24 -11.58
CA PRO A 59 -8.71 -3.73 -10.40
C PRO A 59 -8.94 -2.67 -9.31
N PHE A 60 -7.92 -1.87 -9.00
CA PHE A 60 -8.06 -0.76 -8.07
C PHE A 60 -9.03 0.32 -8.58
N TYR A 61 -8.96 0.71 -9.86
CA TYR A 61 -9.86 1.70 -10.44
C TYR A 61 -11.29 1.18 -10.57
N ASP A 62 -11.48 -0.10 -10.88
CA ASP A 62 -12.79 -0.75 -10.91
C ASP A 62 -13.44 -0.73 -9.52
N LEU A 63 -12.66 -0.97 -8.47
CA LEU A 63 -13.10 -0.84 -7.07
C LEU A 63 -13.52 0.60 -6.76
N LEU A 64 -12.71 1.59 -7.13
CA LEU A 64 -13.06 3.01 -6.92
C LEU A 64 -14.33 3.41 -7.66
N ASP A 65 -14.46 3.01 -8.92
CA ASP A 65 -15.65 3.25 -9.75
C ASP A 65 -16.90 2.61 -9.13
N LEU A 66 -16.76 1.42 -8.53
CA LEU A 66 -17.85 0.76 -7.81
C LEU A 66 -18.30 1.60 -6.62
N PHE A 67 -17.37 2.13 -5.83
CA PHE A 67 -17.68 3.00 -4.70
C PHE A 67 -18.37 4.31 -5.13
N ASP A 68 -17.87 4.97 -6.17
CA ASP A 68 -18.45 6.20 -6.71
C ASP A 68 -19.88 5.97 -7.21
N LYS A 69 -20.11 4.88 -7.97
CA LYS A 69 -21.45 4.50 -8.47
C LYS A 69 -22.45 4.16 -7.36
N ARG A 70 -21.97 3.76 -6.18
CA ARG A 70 -22.81 3.32 -5.05
C ARG A 70 -23.01 4.41 -4.00
N SER A 71 -22.52 5.63 -4.25
CA SER A 71 -22.73 6.81 -3.42
C SER A 71 -22.38 6.59 -1.94
N TYR A 72 -21.15 6.16 -1.67
CA TYR A 72 -20.58 5.99 -0.33
C TYR A 72 -20.60 7.29 0.53
N GLY A 73 -21.07 8.41 -0.01
CA GLY A 73 -21.17 9.70 0.67
C GLY A 73 -19.91 10.57 0.57
N LYS A 74 -18.81 10.00 0.03
CA LYS A 74 -17.59 10.71 -0.36
C LYS A 74 -17.05 10.13 -1.67
N PRO A 75 -16.28 10.91 -2.45
CA PRO A 75 -15.56 10.39 -3.61
C PRO A 75 -14.61 9.26 -3.19
N ALA A 76 -14.61 8.14 -3.92
CA ALA A 76 -13.82 6.97 -3.58
C ALA A 76 -12.32 7.27 -3.49
N ARG A 77 -11.83 8.21 -4.31
CA ARG A 77 -10.43 8.67 -4.34
C ARG A 77 -9.97 9.40 -3.08
N GLU A 78 -10.90 9.94 -2.31
CA GLU A 78 -10.62 10.64 -1.05
C GLU A 78 -10.62 9.69 0.15
N LEU A 79 -11.09 8.45 -0.02
CA LEU A 79 -11.08 7.46 1.03
C LEU A 79 -9.67 6.87 1.18
N PRO A 80 -9.24 6.53 2.40
CA PRO A 80 -8.00 5.79 2.57
C PRO A 80 -8.10 4.44 1.85
N SER A 81 -7.07 4.06 1.10
CA SER A 81 -7.00 2.76 0.45
C SER A 81 -5.93 1.89 1.08
N ILE A 82 -6.05 0.59 0.92
CA ILE A 82 -5.15 -0.39 1.49
C ILE A 82 -4.86 -1.49 0.47
N ALA A 83 -3.61 -1.92 0.38
CA ALA A 83 -3.25 -3.18 -0.23
C ALA A 83 -2.54 -4.07 0.79
N ILE A 84 -2.85 -5.36 0.77
CA ILE A 84 -2.19 -6.35 1.63
C ILE A 84 -1.57 -7.41 0.74
N PHE A 85 -0.28 -7.66 0.92
CA PHE A 85 0.52 -8.57 0.12
C PHE A 85 0.91 -9.78 0.97
N TYR A 86 0.46 -10.96 0.56
CA TYR A 86 0.63 -12.20 1.33
C TYR A 86 1.90 -12.97 0.97
N ASP A 87 2.45 -12.71 -0.21
CA ASP A 87 3.54 -13.48 -0.79
C ASP A 87 4.76 -12.58 -1.12
N ASP A 88 5.96 -13.12 -0.95
CA ASP A 88 7.21 -12.45 -1.34
C ASP A 88 7.43 -12.57 -2.86
N PRO A 89 7.40 -11.47 -3.62
CA PRO A 89 7.54 -11.48 -5.09
C PRO A 89 8.92 -11.93 -5.57
N SER A 90 9.91 -12.03 -4.68
CA SER A 90 11.23 -12.59 -5.00
C SER A 90 11.29 -14.12 -4.94
N THR A 91 10.30 -14.76 -4.33
CA THR A 91 10.28 -16.22 -4.13
C THR A 91 9.06 -16.90 -4.75
N VAL A 92 7.92 -16.20 -4.81
CA VAL A 92 6.68 -16.73 -5.40
C VAL A 92 6.56 -16.26 -6.86
N PRO A 93 6.22 -17.17 -7.81
CA PRO A 93 6.01 -16.79 -9.21
C PRO A 93 4.94 -15.70 -9.36
N SER A 94 5.16 -14.74 -10.25
CA SER A 94 4.26 -13.58 -10.45
C SER A 94 2.78 -13.97 -10.65
N LYS A 95 2.49 -15.06 -11.37
CA LYS A 95 1.13 -15.57 -11.58
C LYS A 95 0.45 -16.13 -10.32
N ASP A 96 1.23 -16.42 -9.28
CA ASP A 96 0.78 -17.07 -8.05
C ASP A 96 0.76 -16.13 -6.84
N LEU A 97 1.23 -14.90 -7.00
CA LEU A 97 1.19 -13.87 -5.97
C LEU A 97 -0.25 -13.55 -5.57
N ARG A 98 -0.50 -13.39 -4.27
CA ARG A 98 -1.82 -13.10 -3.73
C ARG A 98 -1.79 -11.77 -2.99
N CYS A 99 -2.76 -10.93 -3.31
CA CYS A 99 -2.99 -9.68 -2.59
C CYS A 99 -4.48 -9.41 -2.43
N ILE A 100 -4.80 -8.51 -1.52
CA ILE A 100 -6.07 -7.79 -1.56
C ILE A 100 -5.81 -6.32 -1.79
N ILE A 101 -6.74 -5.67 -2.48
CA ILE A 101 -6.79 -4.21 -2.61
C ILE A 101 -8.16 -3.77 -2.13
N GLY A 102 -8.19 -2.74 -1.31
CA GLY A 102 -9.40 -2.30 -0.63
C GLY A 102 -9.43 -0.81 -0.34
N VAL A 103 -10.59 -0.40 0.14
CA VAL A 103 -10.86 0.93 0.66
C VAL A 103 -11.25 0.80 2.12
N VAL A 104 -10.67 1.66 2.96
CA VAL A 104 -10.98 1.75 4.39
C VAL A 104 -12.34 2.42 4.55
N MET A 105 -13.21 1.76 5.30
CA MET A 105 -14.55 2.22 5.56
C MET A 105 -14.63 2.86 6.95
N HIS A 106 -15.24 4.04 7.02
CA HIS A 106 -15.50 4.74 8.29
C HIS A 106 -16.82 4.33 8.94
N ASP A 107 -17.74 3.73 8.18
CA ASP A 107 -19.06 3.31 8.63
C ASP A 107 -19.28 1.84 8.30
N ASP A 108 -20.33 1.22 8.87
CA ASP A 108 -20.81 -0.12 8.51
C ASP A 108 -21.53 -0.12 7.15
N TRP A 109 -20.96 0.59 6.17
CA TRP A 109 -21.48 0.67 4.83
C TRP A 109 -21.50 -0.72 4.20
N LYS A 110 -22.66 -1.07 3.64
CA LYS A 110 -22.84 -2.24 2.79
C LYS A 110 -23.59 -1.80 1.55
N PRO A 111 -23.14 -2.17 0.34
CA PRO A 111 -23.84 -1.82 -0.87
C PRO A 111 -25.20 -2.53 -0.88
N LYS A 112 -26.24 -1.86 -1.37
CA LYS A 112 -27.60 -2.42 -1.48
C LYS A 112 -27.66 -3.70 -2.35
N LYS A 113 -26.72 -3.84 -3.30
CA LYS A 113 -26.53 -5.03 -4.11
C LYS A 113 -25.06 -5.42 -4.02
N MET A 114 -24.80 -6.63 -3.52
CA MET A 114 -23.46 -7.19 -3.44
C MET A 114 -22.95 -7.46 -4.85
N ASP A 115 -21.70 -7.08 -5.11
CA ASP A 115 -20.95 -7.54 -6.27
C ASP A 115 -20.24 -8.84 -5.87
N ASP A 116 -20.17 -9.83 -6.76
CA ASP A 116 -19.66 -11.16 -6.41
C ASP A 116 -18.16 -11.12 -6.04
N CYS A 117 -17.43 -10.12 -6.54
CA CYS A 117 -16.01 -9.93 -6.25
C CYS A 117 -15.74 -9.06 -5.02
N LEU A 118 -16.71 -8.24 -4.56
CA LEU A 118 -16.54 -7.33 -3.45
C LEU A 118 -16.73 -8.06 -2.11
N LYS A 119 -15.69 -8.04 -1.29
CA LYS A 119 -15.64 -8.68 0.02
C LYS A 119 -15.47 -7.62 1.11
N PHE A 120 -15.78 -8.02 2.34
CA PHE A 120 -15.66 -7.17 3.52
C PHE A 120 -14.87 -7.91 4.58
N GLY A 121 -14.01 -7.19 5.28
CA GLY A 121 -13.26 -7.76 6.39
C GLY A 121 -12.55 -6.70 7.19
N THR A 122 -11.74 -7.17 8.13
CA THR A 122 -11.12 -6.31 9.13
C THR A 122 -9.64 -6.58 9.19
N VAL A 123 -8.85 -5.50 9.18
CA VAL A 123 -7.49 -5.52 9.72
C VAL A 123 -7.64 -5.27 11.21
N ASN A 124 -7.45 -6.30 12.04
CA ASN A 124 -7.69 -6.18 13.47
C ASN A 124 -6.66 -5.25 14.11
N HIS A 125 -7.01 -4.72 15.28
CA HIS A 125 -6.08 -4.01 16.14
C HIS A 125 -4.84 -4.87 16.42
N MET A 126 -3.66 -4.24 16.33
CA MET A 126 -2.37 -4.86 16.62
C MET A 126 -1.61 -4.02 17.64
N ASP A 127 -1.17 -4.65 18.75
CA ASP A 127 -0.43 -3.95 19.80
C ASP A 127 1.04 -3.68 19.46
N ASP A 128 1.63 -4.46 18.54
CA ASP A 128 3.05 -4.42 18.21
C ASP A 128 3.25 -4.59 16.70
N THR A 129 3.53 -3.48 16.02
CA THR A 129 3.73 -3.44 14.57
C THR A 129 5.08 -2.85 14.20
N ILE A 130 5.56 -3.23 13.01
CA ILE A 130 6.62 -2.52 12.31
C ILE A 130 5.97 -1.55 11.35
N GLN A 131 6.29 -0.26 11.47
CA GLN A 131 5.73 0.79 10.63
C GLN A 131 6.82 1.56 9.90
N CYS A 132 6.57 1.88 8.63
CA CYS A 132 7.37 2.83 7.86
C CYS A 132 6.47 3.85 7.17
N ARG A 133 6.86 5.12 7.19
CA ARG A 133 6.12 6.21 6.56
C ARG A 133 6.99 6.86 5.51
N LEU A 134 6.47 6.97 4.29
CA LEU A 134 7.15 7.64 3.19
C LEU A 134 6.23 8.69 2.54
N PRO A 135 6.78 9.78 1.96
CA PRO A 135 5.93 10.80 1.35
C PRO A 135 5.20 10.28 0.12
N ASP A 136 3.89 10.49 0.10
CA ASP A 136 3.02 10.23 -1.06
C ASP A 136 2.82 11.54 -1.83
N ARG A 137 3.55 11.69 -2.94
CA ARG A 137 3.56 12.91 -3.77
C ARG A 137 3.11 12.65 -5.21
N SER A 138 3.33 11.44 -5.71
CA SER A 138 2.99 11.03 -7.06
C SER A 138 3.03 9.50 -7.20
N MET A 139 2.53 8.97 -8.31
CA MET A 139 2.71 7.55 -8.64
C MET A 139 4.20 7.13 -8.70
N MET A 140 5.11 8.05 -9.03
CA MET A 140 6.55 7.78 -8.97
C MET A 140 7.05 7.62 -7.53
N SER A 141 6.52 8.40 -6.58
CA SER A 141 6.88 8.21 -5.17
C SER A 141 6.37 6.89 -4.62
N VAL A 142 5.17 6.46 -5.03
CA VAL A 142 4.63 5.13 -4.68
C VAL A 142 5.56 4.03 -5.19
N GLY A 143 5.88 4.02 -6.49
CA GLY A 143 6.77 3.01 -7.06
C GLY A 143 8.17 2.99 -6.41
N ASN A 144 8.72 4.17 -6.09
CA ASN A 144 10.00 4.25 -5.38
C ASN A 144 9.91 3.80 -3.93
N ALA A 145 8.81 4.08 -3.23
CA ALA A 145 8.58 3.63 -1.87
C ALA A 145 8.58 2.11 -1.81
N VAL A 146 7.75 1.46 -2.64
CA VAL A 146 7.67 0.00 -2.75
C VAL A 146 9.05 -0.61 -3.05
N LYS A 147 9.74 -0.12 -4.08
CA LYS A 147 11.06 -0.65 -4.48
C LYS A 147 12.11 -0.58 -3.36
N ARG A 148 12.01 0.40 -2.46
CA ARG A 148 13.02 0.64 -1.42
C ARG A 148 12.63 0.07 -0.05
N VAL A 149 11.34 0.07 0.29
CA VAL A 149 10.86 -0.42 1.60
C VAL A 149 11.01 -1.93 1.70
N PHE A 150 10.61 -2.70 0.70
CA PHE A 150 10.66 -4.17 0.78
C PHE A 150 12.09 -4.70 1.06
N PRO A 151 13.14 -4.27 0.32
CA PRO A 151 14.52 -4.69 0.65
C PRO A 151 15.00 -4.17 2.01
N ALA A 152 14.58 -2.97 2.42
CA ALA A 152 14.99 -2.39 3.69
C ALA A 152 14.32 -3.10 4.88
N LEU A 153 13.06 -3.51 4.73
CA LEU A 153 12.30 -4.29 5.70
C LEU A 153 12.93 -5.67 5.90
N LYS A 154 13.31 -6.34 4.81
CA LYS A 154 14.05 -7.60 4.88
C LYS A 154 15.36 -7.47 5.69
N LYS A 155 16.14 -6.41 5.44
CA LYS A 155 17.36 -6.13 6.22
C LYS A 155 17.05 -5.82 7.68
N PHE A 156 15.95 -5.11 7.95
CA PHE A 156 15.51 -4.82 9.31
C PHE A 156 15.16 -6.10 10.07
N HIS A 157 14.48 -7.04 9.42
CA HIS A 157 14.19 -8.37 9.98
C HIS A 157 15.46 -9.16 10.29
N GLU A 158 16.42 -9.19 9.36
CA GLU A 158 17.71 -9.85 9.55
C GLU A 158 18.50 -9.27 10.74
N ALA A 159 18.41 -7.95 10.96
CA ALA A 159 19.12 -7.27 12.04
C ALA A 159 18.46 -7.38 13.42
N THR A 160 17.15 -7.67 13.48
CA THR A 160 16.36 -7.65 14.73
C THR A 160 16.00 -9.05 15.24
N GLU A 161 16.54 -10.11 14.61
CA GLU A 161 16.28 -11.53 14.93
C GLU A 161 14.78 -11.90 15.01
N ILE A 162 13.92 -11.12 14.34
CA ILE A 162 12.50 -11.45 14.25
C ILE A 162 12.39 -12.75 13.45
N SER A 163 11.83 -13.77 14.08
CA SER A 163 11.75 -15.11 13.50
C SER A 163 10.93 -15.09 12.22
N LYS A 164 11.36 -15.86 11.21
CA LYS A 164 10.60 -16.07 9.97
C LYS A 164 9.17 -16.53 10.18
N ASN A 165 8.91 -17.19 11.31
CA ASN A 165 7.60 -17.73 11.66
C ASN A 165 6.71 -16.70 12.37
N GLN A 166 7.17 -15.47 12.57
CA GLN A 166 6.39 -14.35 13.10
C GLN A 166 6.00 -13.34 12.01
N PHE A 167 6.41 -13.56 10.76
CA PHE A 167 6.07 -12.67 9.66
C PHE A 167 4.61 -12.81 9.26
N THR A 168 4.01 -11.67 8.97
CA THR A 168 2.63 -11.56 8.52
C THR A 168 2.60 -10.87 7.16
N ALA A 169 1.43 -10.70 6.58
CA ALA A 169 1.32 -9.96 5.33
C ALA A 169 1.78 -8.51 5.53
N LEU A 170 2.35 -7.91 4.49
CA LEU A 170 2.68 -6.48 4.51
C LEU A 170 1.47 -5.69 3.99
N ALA A 171 1.02 -4.70 4.74
CA ALA A 171 0.01 -3.75 4.28
C ALA A 171 0.63 -2.42 3.85
N GLU A 172 0.14 -1.88 2.76
CA GLU A 172 0.36 -0.52 2.29
C GLU A 172 -0.94 0.26 2.43
N VAL A 173 -0.95 1.30 3.25
CA VAL A 173 -2.11 2.14 3.50
C VAL A 173 -1.84 3.54 2.95
N TYR A 174 -2.71 4.00 2.07
CA TYR A 174 -2.63 5.27 1.35
C TYR A 174 -3.74 6.20 1.82
N ASN A 175 -3.50 7.51 1.77
CA ASN A 175 -4.45 8.56 2.22
C ASN A 175 -4.96 8.40 3.66
N PHE A 176 -4.33 7.56 4.47
CA PHE A 176 -4.66 7.37 5.88
C PHE A 176 -4.01 8.45 6.75
N GLU A 177 -2.77 8.78 6.44
CA GLU A 177 -2.10 9.99 6.92
C GLU A 177 -1.88 10.92 5.72
N LYS A 178 -2.14 12.21 5.90
CA LYS A 178 -1.98 13.20 4.82
C LYS A 178 -0.57 13.16 4.24
N ASP A 179 -0.48 13.09 2.91
CA ASP A 179 0.76 13.10 2.11
C ASP A 179 1.75 11.96 2.45
N LYS A 180 1.26 10.83 2.97
CA LYS A 180 2.10 9.68 3.36
C LYS A 180 1.51 8.34 2.94
N ILE A 181 2.42 7.45 2.55
CA ILE A 181 2.19 6.01 2.45
C ILE A 181 2.65 5.39 3.76
N LEU A 182 1.77 4.63 4.41
CA LEU A 182 2.08 3.86 5.60
C LEU A 182 2.25 2.39 5.22
N PHE A 183 3.45 1.87 5.45
CA PHE A 183 3.73 0.44 5.41
C PHE A 183 3.60 -0.10 6.82
N VAL A 184 2.82 -1.15 7.00
CA VAL A 184 2.61 -1.79 8.30
C VAL A 184 2.64 -3.30 8.19
N GLU A 185 3.37 -3.93 9.11
CA GLU A 185 3.44 -5.38 9.30
C GLU A 185 3.28 -5.66 10.79
N GLY A 186 2.49 -6.68 11.13
CA GLY A 186 2.34 -7.09 12.53
C GLY A 186 3.41 -8.09 12.94
N THR A 187 3.84 -8.01 14.21
CA THR A 187 4.98 -8.83 14.72
C THR A 187 4.60 -9.91 15.72
N ARG A 188 3.33 -9.99 16.10
CA ARG A 188 2.79 -10.95 17.07
C ARG A 188 1.63 -11.72 16.46
N GLN A 189 1.06 -12.67 17.19
CA GLN A 189 -0.19 -13.29 16.78
C GLN A 189 -1.34 -12.29 16.94
N PHE A 190 -2.05 -12.06 15.84
CA PHE A 190 -3.31 -11.32 15.77
C PHE A 190 -4.17 -11.99 14.69
N GLY A 191 -5.48 -11.74 14.70
CA GLY A 191 -6.41 -12.26 13.70
C GLY A 191 -6.67 -11.27 12.56
N GLY A 192 -7.52 -11.66 11.62
CA GLY A 192 -7.98 -10.78 10.55
C GLY A 192 -7.07 -10.76 9.32
N LEU A 193 -7.33 -9.81 8.40
CA LEU A 193 -6.86 -9.91 7.02
C LEU A 193 -5.33 -9.82 6.82
N LEU A 194 -4.57 -9.38 7.82
CA LEU A 194 -3.10 -9.33 7.77
C LEU A 194 -2.45 -10.68 8.13
N SER A 195 -3.12 -11.53 8.90
CA SER A 195 -2.61 -12.85 9.31
C SER A 195 -3.35 -14.01 8.64
N GLU A 196 -4.62 -13.79 8.29
CA GLU A 196 -5.52 -14.78 7.69
C GLU A 196 -5.90 -14.34 6.27
N PRO A 197 -5.19 -14.80 5.23
CA PRO A 197 -5.56 -14.48 3.85
C PRO A 197 -6.96 -14.99 3.52
N PRO A 198 -7.71 -14.31 2.63
CA PRO A 198 -8.97 -14.82 2.13
C PRO A 198 -8.85 -16.23 1.57
N LYS A 199 -9.92 -17.03 1.67
CA LYS A 199 -9.94 -18.40 1.13
C LYS A 199 -9.83 -18.46 -0.39
N THR A 200 -10.27 -17.40 -1.08
CA THR A 200 -10.31 -17.35 -2.55
C THR A 200 -9.84 -15.98 -3.06
N PHE A 201 -9.27 -15.97 -4.27
CA PHE A 201 -8.61 -14.84 -4.91
C PHE A 201 -9.05 -14.78 -6.38
N ASP A 202 -10.32 -14.43 -6.59
CA ASP A 202 -11.04 -14.70 -7.85
C ASP A 202 -11.41 -13.43 -8.63
N TYR A 203 -10.70 -12.31 -8.40
CA TYR A 203 -10.86 -11.11 -9.23
C TYR A 203 -10.22 -11.30 -10.61
#